data_AF-Q9PQF3-F1
#
_entry.id   AF-Q9PQF3-F1
#
_cell.length_a   1.000
_cell.length_b   1.000
_cell.length_c   1.000
_cell.angle_alpha   90.00
_cell.angle_beta   90.00
_cell.angle_gamma   90.00
#
_symmetry.space_group_name_H-M   'P 1'
#
loop_
_entity.id
_entity.type
_entity.pdbx_description
1 polymer ?
#
loop_
_entity_poly.entity_id
_entity_poly.type
_entity_poly.pdbx_seq_one_letter_code
_entity_poly.pdbx_strand_id
1 'polypeptide(L)'
;MIDKQKIKQLIQNPVYGFFDEFKKNLNSDLDHVILEQLKDQDNNIDKINHLVTDINNLKNDIKQRKKDEKIKQRTFCNILIAVCFVIIIGLFFLHFYLKNSKFIKNFKKYEIEKNNQINICNSQKNKYIYNVLSQINSYKISQEIFAKNGLYLMPEIQYENIKQTDLLISRNAKFVGFFGGLEVKFKSTDTFLVYYKEFSIKDVVTSGCIQISYRKGDQMVSETIVAHHKEPTPFVDLHSNFVHKTNYSPNFNFSTYAQTVNSRSKTIFSNLEFSKYYGLGIATQNLEFDTKMLEFFTPFSQENYENFAKYLKQDDITVPMFTKTATSLIIDDQLLKDNRKPFFINLLTNNSYVKTCDFLIDTDINADLQTNLNILKYELVKLFEKYILYLTTTSLSSVIAREWYINNDTYKIGDNYDYESYYYTNQNQLTPLSVSTKLFLKNQIAFVNDCEVIPFAELVNNQTRFGINKAQFNIKSYHVYNRVDNVPVYAHGRTHIVPVQYKEYIEYEYPFICLYVLKYKQLTEEIGLKYFTRPFNNILLTNFEDHSACSIDEILDFNDNESKNNSDNDFKIYLKELDTIVTNANLNKNEFSFLKDNDGYFITISNKIELDEETEQELSTWLRKVSL
;
A
#
# COMPACT_ATOMS: atom_id res chain seq x y z
N MET A 1 22.63 3.15 -14.97
CA MET A 1 22.62 3.99 -16.20
C MET A 1 21.39 3.60 -17.00
N ILE A 2 20.59 4.57 -17.46
CA ILE A 2 19.29 4.29 -18.11
C ILE A 2 19.50 3.82 -19.57
N ASP A 3 18.81 2.75 -19.97
CA ASP A 3 18.88 2.22 -21.34
C ASP A 3 18.03 3.05 -22.32
N LYS A 4 18.69 3.88 -23.14
CA LYS A 4 18.04 4.74 -24.13
C LYS A 4 17.44 3.97 -25.31
N GLN A 5 17.87 2.73 -25.57
CA GLN A 5 17.33 1.92 -26.65
C GLN A 5 15.88 1.49 -26.35
N LYS A 6 15.59 1.23 -25.08
CA LYS A 6 14.26 0.82 -24.60
C LYS A 6 13.19 1.88 -24.85
N ILE A 7 13.53 3.17 -24.73
CA ILE A 7 12.62 4.27 -25.10
C ILE A 7 12.26 4.22 -26.57
N LYS A 8 13.27 4.05 -27.44
CA LYS A 8 13.05 3.97 -28.88
C LYS A 8 12.16 2.78 -29.23
N GLN A 9 12.37 1.65 -28.55
CA GLN A 9 11.51 0.48 -28.67
C GLN A 9 10.06 0.79 -28.24
N LEU A 10 9.84 1.47 -27.10
CA LEU A 10 8.50 1.87 -26.67
C LEU A 10 7.81 2.80 -27.70
N ILE A 11 8.55 3.69 -28.35
CA ILE A 11 7.98 4.62 -29.35
C ILE A 11 7.72 3.92 -30.70
N GLN A 12 8.63 3.05 -31.16
CA GLN A 12 8.60 2.49 -32.51
C GLN A 12 7.96 1.11 -32.60
N ASN A 13 8.12 0.29 -31.56
CA ASN A 13 7.62 -1.09 -31.47
C ASN A 13 7.15 -1.39 -30.02
N PRO A 14 6.11 -0.68 -29.54
CA PRO A 14 5.67 -0.76 -28.14
C PRO A 14 5.25 -2.17 -27.70
N VAL A 15 4.66 -2.96 -28.61
CA VAL A 15 4.10 -4.27 -28.29
C VAL A 15 5.19 -5.34 -28.20
N TYR A 16 5.84 -5.64 -29.33
CA TYR A 16 6.80 -6.75 -29.39
C TYR A 16 8.21 -6.35 -28.99
N GLY A 17 8.60 -5.09 -29.21
CA GLY A 17 9.93 -4.59 -28.93
C GLY A 17 10.12 -4.08 -27.51
N PHE A 18 9.04 -3.73 -26.81
CA PHE A 18 9.11 -3.21 -25.44
C PHE A 18 8.35 -4.08 -24.45
N PHE A 19 7.01 -4.17 -24.56
CA PHE A 19 6.18 -4.88 -23.57
C PHE A 19 6.49 -6.38 -23.50
N ASP A 20 6.54 -7.08 -24.64
CA ASP A 20 6.80 -8.52 -24.70
C ASP A 20 8.24 -8.86 -24.26
N GLU A 21 9.22 -8.04 -24.65
CA GLU A 21 10.61 -8.22 -24.22
C GLU A 21 10.76 -8.02 -22.70
N PHE A 22 10.11 -7.00 -22.15
CA PHE A 22 10.03 -6.78 -20.70
C PHE A 22 9.45 -8.00 -19.98
N LYS A 23 8.27 -8.47 -20.41
CA LYS A 23 7.59 -9.61 -19.78
C LYS A 23 8.44 -10.88 -19.78
N LYS A 24 9.16 -11.14 -20.89
CA LYS A 24 10.05 -12.31 -21.02
C LYS A 24 11.27 -12.24 -20.09
N ASN A 25 11.86 -11.06 -19.93
CA ASN A 25 13.12 -10.90 -19.20
C ASN A 25 12.93 -10.60 -17.70
N LEU A 26 11.76 -10.12 -17.29
CA LEU A 26 11.51 -9.63 -15.94
C LEU A 26 11.87 -10.63 -14.84
N ASN A 27 11.47 -11.90 -14.98
CA ASN A 27 11.74 -12.92 -13.97
C ASN A 27 13.24 -13.15 -13.77
N SER A 28 14.01 -13.25 -14.85
CA SER A 28 15.46 -13.42 -14.79
C SER A 28 16.18 -12.16 -14.30
N ASP A 29 15.69 -10.97 -14.69
CA ASP A 29 16.24 -9.71 -14.21
C ASP A 29 16.05 -9.56 -12.70
N LEU A 30 14.87 -9.92 -12.19
CA LEU A 30 14.58 -9.93 -10.75
C LEU A 30 15.46 -10.94 -10.00
N ASP A 31 15.61 -12.16 -10.52
CA ASP A 31 16.49 -13.16 -9.90
C ASP A 31 17.92 -12.64 -9.80
N HIS A 32 18.45 -12.04 -10.87
CA HIS A 32 19.77 -11.45 -10.87
C HIS A 32 19.90 -10.38 -9.78
N VAL A 33 19.02 -9.36 -9.80
CA VAL A 33 19.12 -8.20 -8.90
C VAL A 33 18.91 -8.60 -7.43
N ILE A 34 17.98 -9.53 -7.14
CA ILE A 34 17.79 -10.07 -5.79
C ILE A 34 19.06 -10.80 -5.33
N LEU A 35 19.63 -11.69 -6.17
CA LEU A 35 20.85 -12.40 -5.83
C LEU A 35 22.04 -11.45 -5.59
N GLU A 36 22.13 -10.34 -6.32
CA GLU A 36 23.17 -9.34 -6.10
C GLU A 36 23.08 -8.68 -4.73
N GLN A 37 21.87 -8.43 -4.23
CA GLN A 37 21.68 -7.90 -2.87
C GLN A 37 21.97 -8.94 -1.77
N LEU A 38 22.00 -10.23 -2.12
CA LEU A 38 22.27 -11.33 -1.19
C LEU A 38 23.74 -11.75 -1.11
N LYS A 39 24.63 -11.22 -1.97
CA LYS A 39 26.05 -11.64 -2.06
C LYS A 39 26.80 -11.60 -0.73
N ASP A 40 26.49 -10.65 0.14
CA ASP A 40 27.17 -10.50 1.44
C ASP A 40 26.51 -11.32 2.57
N GLN A 41 25.49 -12.12 2.26
CA GLN A 41 24.69 -12.88 3.22
C GLN A 41 24.96 -14.40 3.22
N ASP A 42 25.96 -14.87 2.48
CA ASP A 42 26.32 -16.30 2.36
C ASP A 42 26.41 -16.99 3.73
N ASN A 43 27.05 -16.34 4.72
CA ASN A 43 27.17 -16.88 6.09
C ASN A 43 25.80 -17.12 6.77
N ASN A 44 24.83 -16.24 6.57
CA ASN A 44 23.49 -16.39 7.14
C ASN A 44 22.71 -17.48 6.38
N ILE A 45 22.86 -17.54 5.05
CA ILE A 45 22.25 -18.56 4.19
C ILE A 45 22.77 -19.96 4.57
N ASP A 46 24.08 -20.12 4.78
CA ASP A 46 24.68 -21.37 5.22
C ASP A 46 24.16 -21.84 6.58
N LYS A 47 23.99 -20.91 7.53
CA LYS A 47 23.40 -21.21 8.84
C LYS A 47 21.94 -21.65 8.72
N ILE A 48 21.16 -21.02 7.84
CA ILE A 48 19.78 -21.43 7.55
C ILE A 48 19.79 -22.87 7.02
N ASN A 49 20.64 -23.17 6.04
CA ASN A 49 20.74 -24.50 5.43
C ASN A 49 21.18 -25.58 6.44
N HIS A 50 22.11 -25.26 7.34
CA HIS A 50 22.52 -26.14 8.43
C HIS A 50 21.35 -26.43 9.38
N LEU A 51 20.64 -25.40 9.83
CA LEU A 51 19.50 -25.55 10.73
C LEU A 51 18.36 -26.35 10.09
N VAL A 52 18.09 -26.17 8.79
CA VAL A 52 17.13 -26.99 8.04
C VAL A 52 17.56 -28.46 8.05
N THR A 53 18.85 -28.73 7.84
CA THR A 53 19.39 -30.09 7.89
C THR A 53 19.24 -30.70 9.28
N ASP A 54 19.54 -29.95 10.34
CA ASP A 54 19.36 -30.40 11.73
C ASP A 54 17.91 -30.72 12.04
N ILE A 55 16.98 -29.85 11.65
CA ILE A 55 15.54 -30.07 11.82
C ILE A 55 15.10 -31.36 11.13
N ASN A 56 15.56 -31.60 9.89
CA ASN A 56 15.25 -32.81 9.14
C ASN A 56 15.82 -34.06 9.80
N ASN A 57 17.04 -34.00 10.32
CA ASN A 57 17.67 -35.09 11.09
C ASN A 57 16.87 -35.40 12.35
N LEU A 58 16.48 -34.39 13.14
CA LEU A 58 15.66 -34.56 14.35
C LEU A 58 14.28 -35.17 14.03
N LYS A 59 13.62 -34.73 12.95
CA LYS A 59 12.35 -35.30 12.48
C LYS A 59 12.53 -36.78 12.08
N ASN A 60 13.62 -37.09 11.39
CA ASN A 60 13.95 -38.46 11.00
C ASN A 60 14.25 -39.35 12.20
N ASP A 61 14.96 -38.85 13.21
CA ASP A 61 15.23 -39.57 14.46
C ASP A 61 13.96 -39.94 15.22
N ILE A 62 13.00 -39.00 15.32
CA ILE A 62 11.67 -39.28 15.90
C ILE A 62 10.99 -40.40 15.13
N LYS A 63 10.96 -40.31 13.79
CA LYS A 63 10.32 -41.29 12.92
C LYS A 63 10.96 -42.67 13.03
N GLN A 64 12.29 -42.73 13.06
CA GLN A 64 13.07 -43.96 13.13
C GLN A 64 12.88 -44.62 14.50
N ARG A 65 13.02 -43.87 15.60
CA ARG A 65 12.79 -44.42 16.95
C ARG A 65 11.35 -44.90 17.15
N LYS A 66 10.36 -44.19 16.57
CA LYS A 66 8.94 -44.63 16.58
C LYS A 66 8.75 -45.98 15.90
N LYS A 67 9.50 -46.23 14.82
CA LYS A 67 9.51 -47.50 14.08
C LYS A 67 10.22 -48.59 14.86
N ASP A 68 11.41 -48.33 15.37
CA ASP A 68 12.26 -49.29 16.07
C ASP A 68 11.63 -49.76 17.39
N GLU A 69 11.04 -48.85 18.16
CA GLU A 69 10.32 -49.19 19.39
C GLU A 69 8.90 -49.74 19.13
N LYS A 70 8.47 -49.81 17.86
CA LYS A 70 7.15 -50.30 17.41
C LYS A 70 5.98 -49.59 18.11
N ILE A 71 6.11 -48.29 18.35
CA ILE A 71 5.17 -47.52 19.19
C ILE A 71 3.72 -47.63 18.69
N LYS A 72 3.49 -47.55 17.37
CA LYS A 72 2.14 -47.72 16.79
C LYS A 72 1.50 -49.07 17.16
N GLN A 73 2.27 -50.16 17.05
CA GLN A 73 1.79 -51.50 17.39
C GLN A 73 1.53 -51.62 18.89
N ARG A 74 2.42 -51.07 19.73
CA ARG A 74 2.25 -51.08 21.20
C ARG A 74 1.03 -50.28 21.65
N THR A 75 0.76 -49.12 21.03
CA THR A 75 -0.43 -48.33 21.31
C THR A 75 -1.70 -49.09 20.92
N PHE A 76 -1.71 -49.73 19.75
CA PHE A 76 -2.82 -50.57 19.31
C PHE A 76 -3.07 -51.77 20.24
N CYS A 77 -2.00 -52.48 20.64
CA CYS A 77 -2.12 -53.58 21.61
C CYS A 77 -2.67 -53.09 22.96
N ASN A 78 -2.28 -51.91 23.43
CA ASN A 78 -2.83 -51.35 24.68
C ASN A 78 -4.31 -50.99 24.57
N ILE A 79 -4.77 -50.51 23.40
CA ILE A 79 -6.20 -50.28 23.13
C ILE A 79 -6.96 -51.61 23.18
N LEU A 80 -6.46 -52.66 22.52
CA LEU A 80 -7.07 -53.99 22.55
C LEU A 80 -7.11 -54.58 23.97
N ILE A 81 -6.01 -54.46 24.73
CA ILE A 81 -5.97 -54.91 26.13
C ILE A 81 -6.99 -54.15 26.99
N ALA A 82 -7.15 -52.84 26.79
CA ALA A 82 -8.17 -52.04 27.49
C ALA A 82 -9.59 -52.50 27.18
N VAL A 83 -9.88 -52.86 25.92
CA VAL A 83 -11.17 -53.47 25.54
C VAL A 83 -11.37 -54.83 26.21
N CYS A 84 -10.33 -55.66 26.29
CA CYS A 84 -10.38 -56.97 26.97
C CYS A 84 -10.53 -56.86 28.50
N PHE A 85 -10.10 -55.76 29.13
CA PHE A 85 -10.33 -55.47 30.55
C PHE A 85 -11.82 -55.35 30.92
N VAL A 86 -12.66 -54.94 29.97
CA VAL A 86 -14.13 -54.86 30.16
C VAL A 86 -14.78 -56.25 30.20
N ILE A 87 -14.13 -57.28 29.66
CA ILE A 87 -14.67 -58.65 29.51
C ILE A 87 -14.06 -59.62 30.56
N ILE A 88 -13.56 -59.12 31.70
CA ILE A 88 -13.03 -59.89 32.86
C ILE A 88 -11.70 -60.65 32.59
N ILE A 89 -11.30 -60.87 31.34
CA ILE A 89 -10.04 -61.55 30.93
C ILE A 89 -8.80 -60.61 31.03
N GLY A 90 -9.00 -59.28 31.09
CA GLY A 90 -7.90 -58.32 30.95
C GLY A 90 -6.83 -58.32 32.06
N LEU A 91 -7.13 -58.83 33.26
CA LEU A 91 -6.15 -58.90 34.37
C LEU A 91 -4.87 -59.67 34.00
N PHE A 92 -4.98 -60.72 33.18
CA PHE A 92 -3.83 -61.49 32.69
C PHE A 92 -2.89 -60.67 31.79
N PHE A 93 -3.40 -59.65 31.11
CA PHE A 93 -2.63 -58.82 30.19
C PHE A 93 -2.08 -57.54 30.82
N LEU A 94 -2.31 -57.33 32.13
CA LEU A 94 -1.84 -56.14 32.86
C LEU A 94 -0.32 -55.94 32.74
N HIS A 95 0.46 -57.02 32.82
CA HIS A 95 1.92 -56.96 32.70
C HIS A 95 2.36 -56.42 31.32
N PHE A 96 1.71 -56.87 30.24
CA PHE A 96 1.98 -56.40 28.88
C PHE A 96 1.55 -54.94 28.69
N TYR A 97 0.40 -54.55 29.26
CA TYR A 97 -0.07 -53.17 29.24
C TYR A 97 0.92 -52.22 29.92
N LEU A 98 1.39 -52.54 31.13
CA LEU A 98 2.36 -51.73 31.86
C LEU A 98 3.69 -51.61 31.12
N LYS A 99 4.18 -52.72 30.53
CA LYS A 99 5.41 -52.75 29.72
C LYS A 99 5.28 -51.84 28.50
N ASN A 100 4.19 -51.97 27.74
CA ASN A 100 3.93 -51.13 26.56
C ASN A 100 3.72 -49.66 26.92
N SER A 101 2.99 -49.39 28.01
CA SER A 101 2.75 -48.03 28.51
C SER A 101 4.07 -47.33 28.87
N LYS A 102 5.01 -48.05 29.49
CA LYS A 102 6.37 -47.53 29.76
C LYS A 102 7.10 -47.14 28.47
N PHE A 103 7.09 -47.98 27.43
CA PHE A 103 7.70 -47.65 26.13
C PHE A 103 7.03 -46.44 25.48
N ILE A 104 5.69 -46.39 25.44
CA ILE A 104 4.94 -45.26 24.87
C ILE A 104 5.24 -43.97 25.62
N LYS A 105 5.27 -44.00 26.96
CA LYS A 105 5.60 -42.84 27.79
C LYS A 105 7.02 -42.35 27.56
N ASN A 106 7.99 -43.26 27.46
CA ASN A 106 9.39 -42.92 27.17
C ASN A 106 9.54 -42.31 25.77
N PHE A 107 8.89 -42.89 24.75
CA PHE A 107 8.86 -42.33 23.42
C PHE A 107 8.21 -40.94 23.40
N LYS A 108 7.08 -40.74 24.08
CA LYS A 108 6.44 -39.41 24.18
C LYS A 108 7.36 -38.38 24.82
N LYS A 109 8.09 -38.75 25.89
CA LYS A 109 9.07 -37.86 26.52
C LYS A 109 10.20 -37.49 25.53
N TYR A 110 10.71 -38.46 24.80
CA TYR A 110 11.70 -38.24 23.74
C TYR A 110 11.17 -37.37 22.59
N GLU A 111 9.95 -37.62 22.12
CA GLU A 111 9.28 -36.86 21.06
C GLU A 111 9.08 -35.39 21.48
N ILE A 112 8.66 -35.14 22.72
CA ILE A 112 8.55 -33.78 23.29
C ILE A 112 9.92 -33.11 23.34
N GLU A 113 10.95 -33.79 23.83
CA GLU A 113 12.32 -33.25 23.91
C GLU A 113 12.86 -32.88 22.52
N LYS A 114 12.69 -33.77 21.53
CA LYS A 114 13.12 -33.53 20.15
C LYS A 114 12.30 -32.44 19.46
N ASN A 115 10.99 -32.36 19.71
CA ASN A 115 10.16 -31.28 19.21
C ASN A 115 10.56 -29.92 19.82
N ASN A 116 10.95 -29.87 21.09
CA ASN A 116 11.50 -28.66 21.69
C ASN A 116 12.81 -28.23 21.02
N GLN A 117 13.71 -29.18 20.71
CA GLN A 117 14.93 -28.90 19.93
C GLN A 117 14.60 -28.36 18.52
N ILE A 118 13.64 -28.99 17.83
CA ILE A 118 13.16 -28.51 16.51
C ILE A 118 12.63 -27.07 16.62
N ASN A 119 11.87 -26.74 17.67
CA ASN A 119 11.35 -25.38 17.86
C ASN A 119 12.45 -24.35 18.09
N ILE A 120 13.49 -24.70 18.86
CA ILE A 120 14.66 -23.84 19.06
C ILE A 120 15.39 -23.62 17.72
N CYS A 121 15.64 -24.69 16.95
CA CYS A 121 16.25 -24.59 15.62
C CYS A 121 15.40 -23.75 14.67
N ASN A 122 14.07 -23.89 14.68
CA ASN A 122 13.18 -23.08 13.85
C ASN A 122 13.21 -21.60 14.26
N SER A 123 13.23 -21.29 15.55
CA SER A 123 13.36 -19.90 16.02
C SER A 123 14.67 -19.27 15.55
N GLN A 124 15.79 -20.00 15.66
CA GLN A 124 17.09 -19.54 15.16
C GLN A 124 17.11 -19.40 13.63
N LYS A 125 16.53 -20.37 12.91
CA LYS A 125 16.40 -20.35 11.45
C LYS A 125 15.62 -19.11 11.01
N ASN A 126 14.48 -18.84 11.63
CA ASN A 126 13.64 -17.69 11.32
C ASN A 126 14.37 -16.36 11.62
N LYS A 127 15.18 -16.29 12.68
CA LYS A 127 16.04 -15.13 12.94
C LYS A 127 17.06 -14.90 11.82
N TYR A 128 17.70 -15.95 11.32
CA TYR A 128 18.64 -15.80 10.19
C TYR A 128 17.92 -15.45 8.88
N ILE A 129 16.74 -16.03 8.62
CA ILE A 129 15.90 -15.64 7.46
C ILE A 129 15.55 -14.15 7.56
N TYR A 130 15.12 -13.68 8.73
CA TYR A 130 14.84 -12.27 8.97
C TYR A 130 16.06 -11.40 8.67
N ASN A 131 17.24 -11.77 9.18
CA ASN A 131 18.49 -11.04 8.92
C ASN A 131 18.85 -10.96 7.43
N VAL A 132 18.56 -12.01 6.65
CA VAL A 132 18.80 -12.00 5.20
C VAL A 132 17.81 -11.07 4.50
N LEU A 133 16.52 -11.21 4.80
CA LEU A 133 15.45 -10.43 4.16
C LEU A 133 15.49 -8.94 4.55
N SER A 134 16.01 -8.60 5.73
CA SER A 134 16.21 -7.22 6.16
C SER A 134 17.32 -6.49 5.39
N GLN A 135 18.14 -7.19 4.61
CA GLN A 135 19.11 -6.56 3.72
C GLN A 135 18.53 -6.27 2.33
N ILE A 136 17.37 -6.83 2.00
CA ILE A 136 16.75 -6.64 0.70
C ILE A 136 16.07 -5.27 0.66
N ASN A 137 16.54 -4.42 -0.25
CA ASN A 137 16.00 -3.10 -0.51
C ASN A 137 15.17 -3.12 -1.81
N SER A 138 13.85 -3.18 -1.66
CA SER A 138 12.90 -3.21 -2.77
C SER A 138 12.92 -1.96 -3.65
N TYR A 139 13.23 -0.79 -3.09
CA TYR A 139 13.42 0.44 -3.87
C TYR A 139 14.61 0.29 -4.83
N LYS A 140 15.75 -0.23 -4.35
CA LYS A 140 16.93 -0.47 -5.20
C LYS A 140 16.65 -1.51 -6.29
N ILE A 141 15.94 -2.60 -5.96
CA ILE A 141 15.49 -3.58 -6.98
C ILE A 141 14.68 -2.86 -8.05
N SER A 142 13.68 -2.08 -7.64
CA SER A 142 12.80 -1.35 -8.55
C SER A 142 13.57 -0.37 -9.42
N GLN A 143 14.48 0.40 -8.82
CA GLN A 143 15.32 1.37 -9.52
C GLN A 143 16.13 0.71 -10.64
N GLU A 144 16.74 -0.45 -10.37
CA GLU A 144 17.52 -1.20 -11.37
C GLU A 144 16.63 -1.77 -12.48
N ILE A 145 15.47 -2.35 -12.13
CA ILE A 145 14.51 -2.88 -13.11
C ILE A 145 13.96 -1.77 -14.02
N PHE A 146 13.56 -0.63 -13.46
CA PHE A 146 13.09 0.51 -14.25
C PHE A 146 14.21 1.08 -15.13
N ALA A 147 15.42 1.26 -14.59
CA ALA A 147 16.56 1.79 -15.33
C ALA A 147 16.95 0.91 -16.54
N LYS A 148 16.93 -0.43 -16.37
CA LYS A 148 17.13 -1.40 -17.46
C LYS A 148 16.09 -1.27 -18.58
N ASN A 149 14.91 -0.71 -18.28
CA ASN A 149 13.82 -0.54 -19.22
C ASN A 149 13.65 0.90 -19.73
N GLY A 150 14.68 1.74 -19.60
CA GLY A 150 14.62 3.12 -20.10
C GLY A 150 13.80 4.07 -19.23
N LEU A 151 13.54 3.69 -17.98
CA LEU A 151 12.66 4.42 -17.06
C LEU A 151 13.44 4.87 -15.83
N TYR A 152 13.08 6.04 -15.30
CA TYR A 152 13.71 6.55 -14.08
C TYR A 152 12.71 6.54 -12.93
N LEU A 153 12.90 5.64 -11.97
CA LEU A 153 12.12 5.62 -10.74
C LEU A 153 12.51 6.82 -9.88
N MET A 154 11.54 7.65 -9.53
CA MET A 154 11.76 8.77 -8.63
C MET A 154 11.94 8.26 -7.20
N PRO A 155 12.87 8.83 -6.41
CA PRO A 155 13.04 8.47 -5.01
C PRO A 155 11.77 8.67 -4.19
N GLU A 156 10.99 9.69 -4.55
CA GLU A 156 9.75 10.06 -3.89
C GLU A 156 8.76 10.56 -4.93
N ILE A 157 7.49 10.28 -4.68
CA ILE A 157 6.39 10.82 -5.47
C ILE A 157 6.15 12.30 -5.15
N GLN A 158 6.12 13.14 -6.18
CA GLN A 158 5.77 14.55 -6.09
C GLN A 158 4.26 14.71 -6.27
N TYR A 159 3.49 14.51 -5.20
CA TYR A 159 2.02 14.54 -5.24
C TYR A 159 1.43 15.88 -5.74
N GLU A 160 2.16 16.99 -5.57
CA GLU A 160 1.81 18.31 -6.09
C GLU A 160 1.66 18.35 -7.62
N ASN A 161 2.28 17.41 -8.33
CA ASN A 161 2.14 17.29 -9.77
C ASN A 161 0.80 16.66 -10.16
N ILE A 162 0.04 16.06 -9.24
CA ILE A 162 -1.23 15.39 -9.52
C ILE A 162 -2.39 16.26 -9.04
N LYS A 163 -3.16 16.82 -9.99
CA LYS A 163 -4.37 17.58 -9.68
C LYS A 163 -5.51 16.61 -9.38
N GLN A 164 -6.52 17.02 -8.60
CA GLN A 164 -7.72 16.20 -8.40
C GLN A 164 -8.43 15.86 -9.73
N THR A 165 -8.34 16.74 -10.74
CA THR A 165 -8.85 16.49 -12.11
C THR A 165 -8.07 15.41 -12.86
N ASP A 166 -6.92 14.99 -12.35
CA ASP A 166 -6.13 13.87 -12.87
C ASP A 166 -6.53 12.54 -12.19
N LEU A 167 -7.60 12.52 -11.39
CA LEU A 167 -8.11 11.36 -10.70
C LEU A 167 -9.58 11.08 -11.07
N LEU A 168 -9.95 9.81 -11.12
CA LEU A 168 -11.32 9.35 -11.37
C LEU A 168 -12.11 9.30 -10.06
N ILE A 169 -12.45 10.47 -9.51
CA ILE A 169 -13.20 10.56 -8.25
C ILE A 169 -14.67 10.22 -8.46
N SER A 170 -15.24 9.38 -7.60
CA SER A 170 -16.66 9.01 -7.65
C SER A 170 -17.56 10.24 -7.47
N ARG A 171 -18.66 10.30 -8.23
CA ARG A 171 -19.55 11.50 -8.32
C ARG A 171 -20.05 12.05 -6.98
N ASN A 172 -20.24 11.20 -5.98
CA ASN A 172 -20.75 11.57 -4.64
C ASN A 172 -19.68 11.38 -3.54
N ALA A 173 -18.42 11.22 -3.93
CA ALA A 173 -17.33 11.07 -3.00
C ALA A 173 -16.44 12.32 -2.98
N LYS A 174 -15.75 12.51 -1.86
CA LYS A 174 -14.76 13.56 -1.66
C LYS A 174 -13.37 12.93 -1.71
N PHE A 175 -12.47 13.54 -2.48
CA PHE A 175 -11.05 13.18 -2.39
C PHE A 175 -10.53 13.48 -0.99
N VAL A 176 -9.94 12.48 -0.37
CA VAL A 176 -9.43 12.56 0.99
C VAL A 176 -7.93 12.85 1.01
N GLY A 177 -7.17 12.16 0.16
CA GLY A 177 -5.72 12.23 0.16
C GLY A 177 -5.12 11.00 -0.52
N PHE A 178 -3.82 11.05 -0.80
CA PHE A 178 -3.14 9.87 -1.29
C PHE A 178 -2.85 8.89 -0.16
N PHE A 179 -2.87 7.59 -0.47
CA PHE A 179 -2.45 6.48 0.38
C PHE A 179 -1.01 6.03 0.08
N GLY A 180 -0.52 6.32 -1.11
CA GLY A 180 0.79 5.84 -1.57
C GLY A 180 0.89 5.92 -3.08
N GLY A 181 2.06 5.65 -3.59
CA GLY A 181 2.25 5.60 -5.03
C GLY A 181 3.70 5.48 -5.43
N LEU A 182 3.89 5.32 -6.73
CA LEU A 182 5.19 5.35 -7.36
C LEU A 182 5.17 6.35 -8.52
N GLU A 183 6.22 7.15 -8.63
CA GLU A 183 6.45 8.06 -9.74
C GLU A 183 7.63 7.56 -10.56
N VAL A 184 7.43 7.40 -11.86
CA VAL A 184 8.49 7.03 -12.80
C VAL A 184 8.48 8.06 -13.92
N LYS A 185 9.66 8.52 -14.30
CA LYS A 185 9.81 9.37 -15.47
C LYS A 185 10.08 8.52 -16.69
N PHE A 186 9.22 8.69 -17.69
CA PHE A 186 9.44 8.23 -19.05
C PHE A 186 9.97 9.41 -19.87
N LYS A 187 11.27 9.38 -20.19
CA LYS A 187 12.03 10.55 -20.70
C LYS A 187 11.96 11.69 -19.67
N SER A 188 11.16 12.72 -19.95
CA SER A 188 10.90 13.84 -19.06
C SER A 188 9.40 13.97 -18.72
N THR A 189 8.61 12.95 -19.06
CA THR A 189 7.17 12.90 -18.75
C THR A 189 6.94 12.13 -17.46
N ASP A 190 6.15 12.73 -16.56
CA ASP A 190 5.80 12.14 -15.28
C ASP A 190 4.68 11.11 -15.45
N THR A 191 4.94 9.89 -14.98
CA THR A 191 3.97 8.79 -14.96
C THR A 191 3.85 8.24 -13.55
N PHE A 192 2.63 8.08 -13.08
CA PHE A 192 2.34 7.72 -11.69
C PHE A 192 1.46 6.49 -11.64
N LEU A 193 1.71 5.60 -10.68
CA LEU A 193 0.69 4.68 -10.17
C LEU A 193 0.38 5.11 -8.74
N VAL A 194 -0.78 5.71 -8.55
CA VAL A 194 -1.20 6.28 -7.27
C VAL A 194 -2.32 5.50 -6.64
N TYR A 195 -2.30 5.46 -5.32
CA TYR A 195 -3.35 4.96 -4.47
C TYR A 195 -3.89 6.15 -3.69
N TYR A 196 -5.19 6.32 -3.66
CA TYR A 196 -5.82 7.46 -3.01
C TYR A 196 -7.15 7.07 -2.38
N LYS A 197 -7.57 7.86 -1.39
CA LYS A 197 -8.77 7.61 -0.62
C LYS A 197 -9.89 8.53 -1.07
N GLU A 198 -11.09 7.97 -1.10
CA GLU A 198 -12.34 8.68 -1.32
C GLU A 198 -13.25 8.48 -0.11
N PHE A 199 -13.84 9.57 0.38
CA PHE A 199 -14.84 9.53 1.43
C PHE A 199 -16.23 9.67 0.84
N SER A 200 -17.14 8.78 1.21
CA SER A 200 -18.55 8.88 0.84
C SER A 200 -19.45 8.38 1.96
N ILE A 201 -20.68 8.89 2.03
CA ILE A 201 -21.73 8.37 2.91
C ILE A 201 -22.70 7.58 2.03
N LYS A 202 -22.92 6.30 2.36
CA LYS A 202 -23.83 5.41 1.64
C LYS A 202 -24.88 4.88 2.63
N ASP A 203 -26.13 4.84 2.21
CA ASP A 203 -27.19 4.22 3.01
C ASP A 203 -27.02 2.70 3.00
N VAL A 204 -26.68 2.12 4.14
CA VAL A 204 -26.60 0.67 4.33
C VAL A 204 -27.94 0.17 4.86
N VAL A 205 -28.52 -0.82 4.17
CA VAL A 205 -29.78 -1.44 4.58
C VAL A 205 -29.49 -2.69 5.40
N THR A 206 -29.82 -2.68 6.68
CA THR A 206 -29.86 -3.89 7.52
C THR A 206 -31.28 -4.40 7.62
N SER A 207 -31.44 -5.69 7.93
CA SER A 207 -32.75 -6.32 8.05
C SER A 207 -32.83 -7.20 9.28
N GLY A 208 -33.98 -7.15 9.95
CA GLY A 208 -34.37 -8.06 11.01
C GLY A 208 -35.60 -8.85 10.58
N CYS A 209 -35.79 -10.03 11.16
CA CYS A 209 -37.00 -10.82 10.90
C CYS A 209 -37.51 -11.45 12.19
N ILE A 210 -38.84 -11.57 12.29
CA ILE A 210 -39.50 -12.36 13.32
C ILE A 210 -40.50 -13.32 12.67
N GLN A 211 -40.76 -14.43 13.33
CA GLN A 211 -41.80 -15.36 12.94
C GLN A 211 -43.08 -15.04 13.71
N ILE A 212 -44.17 -14.78 13.00
CA ILE A 212 -45.50 -14.59 13.57
C ILE A 212 -46.36 -15.81 13.28
N SER A 213 -47.24 -16.17 14.20
CA SER A 213 -48.19 -17.25 13.99
C SER A 213 -49.61 -16.71 14.11
N TYR A 214 -50.45 -17.02 13.13
CA TYR A 214 -51.84 -16.57 13.06
C TYR A 214 -52.74 -17.70 12.58
N ARG A 215 -54.03 -17.58 12.90
CA ARG A 215 -55.03 -18.58 12.55
C ARG A 215 -55.65 -18.24 11.20
N LYS A 216 -55.59 -19.18 10.25
CA LYS A 216 -56.26 -19.09 8.94
C LYS A 216 -57.30 -20.21 8.86
N GLY A 217 -58.54 -19.92 9.23
CA GLY A 217 -59.57 -20.96 9.43
C GLY A 217 -59.28 -21.78 10.69
N ASP A 218 -59.14 -23.11 10.57
CA ASP A 218 -58.80 -24.00 11.70
C ASP A 218 -57.31 -24.34 11.80
N GLN A 219 -56.49 -23.83 10.88
CA GLN A 219 -55.06 -24.10 10.85
C GLN A 219 -54.27 -22.92 11.42
N MET A 220 -53.28 -23.24 12.27
CA MET A 220 -52.24 -22.30 12.66
C MET A 220 -51.19 -22.26 11.56
N VAL A 221 -50.94 -21.07 11.03
CA VAL A 221 -49.94 -20.81 10.01
C VAL A 221 -48.88 -19.90 10.60
N SER A 222 -47.61 -20.20 10.34
CA SER A 222 -46.50 -19.34 10.73
C SER A 222 -45.91 -18.68 9.48
N GLU A 223 -45.71 -17.37 9.56
CA GLU A 223 -45.13 -16.54 8.51
C GLU A 223 -43.95 -15.75 9.08
N THR A 224 -42.90 -15.57 8.29
CA THR A 224 -41.78 -14.70 8.64
C THR A 224 -42.03 -13.31 8.07
N ILE A 225 -42.07 -12.31 8.94
CA ILE A 225 -42.08 -10.91 8.51
C ILE A 225 -40.67 -10.33 8.64
N VAL A 226 -40.30 -9.48 7.69
CA VAL A 226 -38.99 -8.84 7.59
C VAL A 226 -39.17 -7.33 7.69
N ALA A 227 -38.30 -6.68 8.45
CA ALA A 227 -38.19 -5.23 8.49
C ALA A 227 -36.80 -4.80 8.08
N HIS A 228 -36.70 -3.56 7.58
CA HIS A 228 -35.47 -2.98 7.11
C HIS A 228 -35.20 -1.67 7.85
N HIS A 229 -33.94 -1.44 8.20
CA HIS A 229 -33.42 -0.17 8.70
C HIS A 229 -32.41 0.37 7.68
N LYS A 230 -32.38 1.68 7.47
CA LYS A 230 -31.40 2.35 6.60
C LYS A 230 -30.54 3.27 7.44
N GLU A 231 -29.25 2.98 7.50
CA GLU A 231 -28.29 3.77 8.25
C GLU A 231 -27.31 4.49 7.29
N PRO A 232 -27.17 5.82 7.38
CA PRO A 232 -26.13 6.54 6.65
C PRO A 232 -24.75 6.12 7.18
N THR A 233 -24.03 5.33 6.40
CA THR A 233 -22.74 4.76 6.83
C THR A 233 -21.59 5.44 6.10
N PRO A 234 -20.56 5.95 6.82
CA PRO A 234 -19.36 6.51 6.22
C PRO A 234 -18.44 5.40 5.67
N PHE A 235 -17.94 5.61 4.44
CA PHE A 235 -16.97 4.75 3.77
C PHE A 235 -15.75 5.58 3.37
N VAL A 236 -14.57 5.04 3.68
CA VAL A 236 -13.29 5.54 3.13
C VAL A 236 -12.75 4.45 2.23
N ASP A 237 -13.05 4.58 0.94
CA ASP A 237 -12.70 3.61 -0.08
C ASP A 237 -11.30 3.93 -0.64
N LEU A 238 -10.49 2.89 -0.82
CA LEU A 238 -9.17 3.00 -1.46
C LEU A 238 -9.30 2.73 -2.95
N HIS A 239 -8.86 3.69 -3.74
CA HIS A 239 -8.82 3.64 -5.19
C HIS A 239 -7.38 3.67 -5.69
N SER A 240 -7.16 3.24 -6.93
CA SER A 240 -5.87 3.36 -7.58
C SER A 240 -6.03 3.75 -9.04
N ASN A 241 -5.20 4.68 -9.48
CA ASN A 241 -5.15 5.13 -10.86
C ASN A 241 -3.70 5.11 -11.35
N PHE A 242 -3.52 4.73 -12.61
CA PHE A 242 -2.31 5.09 -13.35
C PHE A 242 -2.54 6.43 -14.06
N VAL A 243 -1.62 7.38 -13.89
CA VAL A 243 -1.71 8.74 -14.43
C VAL A 243 -0.49 9.01 -15.30
N HIS A 244 -0.69 9.29 -16.59
CA HIS A 244 0.36 9.70 -17.52
C HIS A 244 0.14 11.17 -17.89
N LYS A 245 1.07 12.04 -17.50
CA LYS A 245 0.98 13.48 -17.78
C LYS A 245 1.15 13.83 -19.25
N THR A 246 0.36 14.79 -19.73
CA THR A 246 0.40 15.24 -21.12
C THR A 246 -0.13 16.66 -21.26
N ASN A 247 0.51 17.44 -22.12
CA ASN A 247 0.06 18.74 -22.62
C ASN A 247 -0.62 18.63 -23.98
N TYR A 248 -0.82 17.42 -24.50
CA TYR A 248 -1.53 17.24 -25.76
C TYR A 248 -3.00 17.68 -25.60
N SER A 249 -3.32 18.80 -26.24
CA SER A 249 -4.66 19.40 -26.32
C SER A 249 -5.38 19.43 -24.95
N PRO A 250 -5.05 20.39 -24.05
CA PRO A 250 -5.62 20.40 -22.70
C PRO A 250 -7.14 20.55 -22.62
N ASN A 251 -7.77 21.08 -23.67
CA ASN A 251 -9.23 21.22 -23.73
C ASN A 251 -9.93 19.98 -24.31
N PHE A 252 -9.17 18.93 -24.63
CA PHE A 252 -9.66 17.74 -25.30
C PHE A 252 -9.72 16.56 -24.32
N ASN A 253 -10.96 16.17 -23.99
CA ASN A 253 -11.28 15.12 -23.03
C ASN A 253 -12.13 14.03 -23.67
N PHE A 254 -11.79 12.77 -23.41
CA PHE A 254 -12.55 11.61 -23.88
C PHE A 254 -12.27 10.39 -23.00
N SER A 255 -13.17 9.42 -23.02
CA SER A 255 -12.95 8.12 -22.37
C SER A 255 -12.98 7.01 -23.39
N THR A 256 -12.16 5.98 -23.18
CA THR A 256 -12.27 4.72 -23.90
C THR A 256 -13.08 3.72 -23.09
N TYR A 257 -13.79 2.80 -23.75
CA TYR A 257 -14.47 1.70 -23.08
C TYR A 257 -14.36 0.40 -23.87
N ALA A 258 -14.41 -0.71 -23.14
CA ALA A 258 -14.45 -2.04 -23.73
C ALA A 258 -15.79 -2.23 -24.45
N GLN A 259 -15.73 -2.67 -25.71
CA GLN A 259 -16.86 -3.17 -26.49
C GLN A 259 -18.14 -2.33 -26.45
N THR A 260 -18.26 -1.42 -27.39
CA THR A 260 -19.49 -1.29 -28.18
C THR A 260 -19.08 -0.59 -29.47
N VAL A 261 -19.27 -1.25 -30.61
CA VAL A 261 -19.09 -0.58 -31.90
C VAL A 261 -20.23 0.41 -32.04
N ASN A 262 -20.05 1.59 -31.47
CA ASN A 262 -20.99 2.68 -31.66
C ASN A 262 -20.92 3.09 -33.15
N SER A 263 -22.03 3.56 -33.71
CA SER A 263 -22.11 3.95 -35.12
C SER A 263 -21.08 5.02 -35.51
N ARG A 264 -20.55 5.77 -34.53
CA ARG A 264 -19.65 6.90 -34.74
C ARG A 264 -18.17 6.53 -34.79
N SER A 265 -17.70 5.53 -34.04
CA SER A 265 -16.34 4.99 -34.18
C SER A 265 -16.13 4.46 -35.59
N LYS A 266 -17.19 3.88 -36.19
CA LYS A 266 -17.21 3.46 -37.60
C LYS A 266 -17.12 4.63 -38.59
N THR A 267 -17.53 5.85 -38.22
CA THR A 267 -17.51 7.01 -39.12
C THR A 267 -16.25 7.86 -38.98
N ILE A 268 -15.62 7.89 -37.80
CA ILE A 268 -14.41 8.69 -37.55
C ILE A 268 -13.16 7.93 -37.98
N PHE A 269 -13.04 6.64 -37.63
CA PHE A 269 -11.79 5.90 -37.83
C PHE A 269 -11.79 5.09 -39.12
N SER A 270 -10.65 5.10 -39.80
CA SER A 270 -10.40 4.27 -40.98
C SER A 270 -10.25 2.79 -40.63
N ASN A 271 -9.72 2.47 -39.44
CA ASN A 271 -9.56 1.09 -38.99
C ASN A 271 -10.80 0.62 -38.19
N LEU A 272 -11.64 -0.16 -38.84
CA LEU A 272 -12.84 -0.74 -38.22
C LEU A 272 -12.51 -1.86 -37.21
N GLU A 273 -11.36 -2.54 -37.35
CA GLU A 273 -10.93 -3.56 -36.40
C GLU A 273 -10.54 -2.92 -35.07
N PHE A 274 -9.79 -1.81 -35.08
CA PHE A 274 -9.50 -1.01 -33.88
C PHE A 274 -10.77 -0.68 -33.08
N SER A 275 -11.84 -0.27 -33.78
CA SER A 275 -13.14 0.08 -33.18
C SER A 275 -13.87 -1.11 -32.53
N LYS A 276 -13.45 -2.36 -32.77
CA LYS A 276 -13.97 -3.54 -32.06
C LYS A 276 -13.40 -3.70 -30.65
N TYR A 277 -12.20 -3.14 -30.43
CA TYR A 277 -11.50 -3.25 -29.15
C TYR A 277 -11.70 -2.00 -28.29
N TYR A 278 -11.70 -0.81 -28.90
CA TYR A 278 -11.79 0.47 -28.20
C TYR A 278 -13.03 1.27 -28.66
N GLY A 279 -14.00 1.40 -27.76
CA GLY A 279 -15.12 2.33 -27.92
C GLY A 279 -14.78 3.71 -27.34
N LEU A 280 -15.55 4.73 -27.74
CA LEU A 280 -15.31 6.13 -27.34
C LEU A 280 -16.51 6.74 -26.63
N GLY A 281 -16.27 7.27 -25.43
CA GLY A 281 -17.19 8.11 -24.67
C GLY A 281 -16.89 9.57 -24.96
N ILE A 282 -17.83 10.26 -25.60
CA ILE A 282 -17.64 11.64 -26.09
C ILE A 282 -18.70 12.54 -25.47
N ALA A 283 -18.29 13.62 -24.82
CA ALA A 283 -19.19 14.60 -24.21
C ALA A 283 -19.72 15.65 -25.20
N THR A 284 -18.97 15.98 -26.27
CA THR A 284 -19.31 17.08 -27.20
C THR A 284 -18.96 16.71 -28.64
N GLN A 285 -19.83 17.05 -29.60
CA GLN A 285 -19.68 16.60 -30.99
C GLN A 285 -19.51 17.82 -31.92
N ASN A 286 -18.27 18.06 -32.40
CA ASN A 286 -17.98 19.06 -33.42
C ASN A 286 -16.74 18.65 -34.25
N LEU A 287 -16.51 19.35 -35.37
CA LEU A 287 -15.41 19.06 -36.30
C LEU A 287 -14.02 19.17 -35.64
N GLU A 288 -13.86 20.11 -34.71
CA GLU A 288 -12.62 20.31 -33.96
C GLU A 288 -12.29 19.07 -33.13
N PHE A 289 -13.28 18.52 -32.43
CA PHE A 289 -13.16 17.30 -31.64
C PHE A 289 -12.76 16.10 -32.50
N ASP A 290 -13.44 15.90 -33.64
CA ASP A 290 -13.15 14.78 -34.54
C ASP A 290 -11.72 14.89 -35.12
N THR A 291 -11.26 16.10 -35.42
CA THR A 291 -9.89 16.36 -35.87
C THR A 291 -8.87 15.98 -34.78
N LYS A 292 -9.10 16.40 -33.53
CA LYS A 292 -8.24 16.05 -32.39
C LYS A 292 -8.21 14.56 -32.07
N MET A 293 -9.34 13.85 -32.28
CA MET A 293 -9.41 12.39 -32.18
C MET A 293 -8.54 11.71 -33.24
N LEU A 294 -8.54 12.19 -34.48
CA LEU A 294 -7.70 11.64 -35.56
C LEU A 294 -6.21 11.95 -35.38
N GLU A 295 -5.88 13.11 -34.83
CA GLU A 295 -4.51 13.46 -34.44
C GLU A 295 -4.01 12.56 -33.29
N PHE A 296 -4.87 12.21 -32.33
CA PHE A 296 -4.52 11.31 -31.22
C PHE A 296 -4.41 9.85 -31.69
N PHE A 297 -5.43 9.36 -32.37
CA PHE A 297 -5.52 8.02 -32.94
C PHE A 297 -5.16 8.06 -34.43
N THR A 298 -3.91 8.41 -34.75
CA THR A 298 -3.39 8.30 -36.12
C THR A 298 -3.54 6.86 -36.64
N PRO A 299 -3.53 6.61 -37.97
CA PRO A 299 -3.62 5.25 -38.51
C PRO A 299 -2.60 4.29 -37.90
N PHE A 300 -1.37 4.75 -37.68
CA PHE A 300 -0.32 3.99 -37.00
C PHE A 300 -0.67 3.71 -35.53
N SER A 301 -1.16 4.70 -34.77
CA SER A 301 -1.63 4.48 -33.40
C SER A 301 -2.77 3.46 -33.37
N GLN A 302 -3.75 3.53 -34.29
CA GLN A 302 -4.87 2.59 -34.38
C GLN A 302 -4.39 1.15 -34.59
N GLU A 303 -3.41 0.94 -35.48
CA GLU A 303 -2.78 -0.37 -35.68
C GLU A 303 -2.05 -0.86 -34.43
N ASN A 304 -1.31 0.01 -33.73
CA ASN A 304 -0.64 -0.34 -32.47
C ASN A 304 -1.65 -0.76 -31.38
N TYR A 305 -2.74 0.00 -31.22
CA TYR A 305 -3.82 -0.35 -30.29
C TYR A 305 -4.48 -1.69 -30.65
N GLU A 306 -4.78 -1.92 -31.94
CA GLU A 306 -5.33 -3.19 -32.39
C GLU A 306 -4.39 -4.37 -32.12
N ASN A 307 -3.11 -4.23 -32.48
CA ASN A 307 -2.09 -5.26 -32.29
C ASN A 307 -1.89 -5.57 -30.80
N PHE A 308 -1.85 -4.54 -29.95
CA PHE A 308 -1.72 -4.73 -28.51
C PHE A 308 -2.95 -5.43 -27.92
N ALA A 309 -4.16 -5.02 -28.32
CA ALA A 309 -5.38 -5.66 -27.87
C ALA A 309 -5.48 -7.13 -28.31
N LYS A 310 -5.00 -7.47 -29.51
CA LYS A 310 -4.89 -8.87 -29.97
C LYS A 310 -3.88 -9.65 -29.13
N TYR A 311 -2.70 -9.08 -28.88
CA TYR A 311 -1.68 -9.69 -28.04
C TYR A 311 -2.22 -9.98 -26.64
N LEU A 312 -2.86 -9.00 -25.98
CA LEU A 312 -3.40 -9.19 -24.62
C LEU A 312 -4.49 -10.26 -24.56
N LYS A 313 -5.37 -10.33 -25.58
CA LYS A 313 -6.41 -11.38 -25.65
C LYS A 313 -5.86 -12.78 -25.84
N GLN A 314 -4.70 -12.96 -26.47
CA GLN A 314 -4.06 -14.28 -26.58
C GLN A 314 -3.67 -14.83 -25.20
N ASP A 315 -3.33 -13.94 -24.27
CA ASP A 315 -2.94 -14.25 -22.90
C ASP A 315 -4.10 -14.12 -21.88
N ASP A 316 -5.35 -13.96 -22.35
CA ASP A 316 -6.54 -13.72 -21.52
C ASP A 316 -6.41 -12.50 -20.58
N ILE A 317 -5.68 -11.47 -21.03
CA ILE A 317 -5.50 -10.22 -20.31
C ILE A 317 -6.53 -9.19 -20.80
N THR A 318 -7.25 -8.59 -19.85
CA THR A 318 -8.19 -7.50 -20.13
C THR A 318 -7.45 -6.30 -20.71
N VAL A 319 -7.95 -5.79 -21.84
CA VAL A 319 -7.42 -4.58 -22.48
C VAL A 319 -7.67 -3.37 -21.57
N PRO A 320 -6.63 -2.63 -21.14
CA PRO A 320 -6.84 -1.47 -20.27
C PRO A 320 -7.54 -0.35 -21.01
N MET A 321 -8.53 0.25 -20.34
CA MET A 321 -9.25 1.42 -20.82
C MET A 321 -8.73 2.65 -20.09
N PHE A 322 -8.61 3.75 -20.80
CA PHE A 322 -8.15 5.02 -20.27
C PHE A 322 -9.12 6.17 -20.55
N THR A 323 -9.02 7.22 -19.74
CA THR A 323 -9.68 8.51 -19.91
C THR A 323 -8.63 9.60 -20.08
N LYS A 324 -8.74 10.38 -21.15
CA LYS A 324 -8.01 11.63 -21.31
C LYS A 324 -8.77 12.73 -20.60
N THR A 325 -8.15 13.31 -19.58
CA THR A 325 -8.54 14.58 -18.96
C THR A 325 -7.60 15.69 -19.45
N ALA A 326 -7.76 16.91 -18.95
CA ALA A 326 -7.04 18.07 -19.47
C ALA A 326 -5.53 17.82 -19.56
N THR A 327 -4.91 17.42 -18.46
CA THR A 327 -3.46 17.28 -18.34
C THR A 327 -2.96 15.84 -18.23
N SER A 328 -3.85 14.85 -18.38
CA SER A 328 -3.51 13.46 -18.05
C SER A 328 -4.28 12.42 -18.87
N LEU A 329 -3.63 11.29 -19.12
CA LEU A 329 -4.28 10.03 -19.45
C LEU A 329 -4.37 9.17 -18.17
N ILE A 330 -5.58 8.74 -17.82
CA ILE A 330 -5.86 8.05 -16.56
C ILE A 330 -6.41 6.66 -16.87
N ILE A 331 -5.80 5.62 -16.29
CA ILE A 331 -6.33 4.25 -16.27
C ILE A 331 -6.79 3.94 -14.85
N ASP A 332 -8.05 3.54 -14.70
CA ASP A 332 -8.60 3.02 -13.44
C ASP A 332 -8.01 1.63 -13.15
N ASP A 333 -7.30 1.46 -12.04
CA ASP A 333 -6.67 0.21 -11.66
C ASP A 333 -7.69 -0.75 -11.01
N GLN A 334 -8.61 -1.27 -11.83
CA GLN A 334 -9.65 -2.20 -11.38
C GLN A 334 -9.13 -3.61 -11.04
N LEU A 335 -7.84 -3.90 -11.26
CA LEU A 335 -7.22 -5.21 -11.02
C LEU A 335 -7.05 -5.53 -9.52
N LEU A 336 -7.48 -4.63 -8.62
CA LEU A 336 -7.38 -4.75 -7.16
C LEU A 336 -8.58 -5.43 -6.48
N LYS A 337 -9.45 -6.15 -7.20
CA LYS A 337 -10.47 -7.01 -6.55
C LYS A 337 -9.87 -8.14 -5.70
N ASP A 338 -8.59 -8.45 -5.88
CA ASP A 338 -7.83 -9.26 -4.94
C ASP A 338 -7.33 -8.37 -3.79
N ASN A 339 -7.61 -8.75 -2.54
CA ASN A 339 -7.14 -8.14 -1.27
C ASN A 339 -5.60 -7.99 -1.16
N ARG A 340 -4.94 -7.33 -2.09
CA ARG A 340 -3.49 -7.09 -2.08
C ARG A 340 -3.20 -5.98 -1.10
N LYS A 341 -2.10 -6.11 -0.35
CA LYS A 341 -1.67 -5.12 0.64
C LYS A 341 -1.22 -3.85 -0.11
N PRO A 342 -2.02 -2.76 -0.15
CA PRO A 342 -1.64 -1.54 -0.87
C PRO A 342 -0.36 -0.92 -0.30
N PHE A 343 0.04 -1.30 0.92
CA PHE A 343 1.29 -0.93 1.56
C PHE A 343 2.55 -1.36 0.79
N PHE A 344 2.50 -2.40 -0.05
CA PHE A 344 3.69 -2.87 -0.76
C PHE A 344 4.27 -1.82 -1.72
N ILE A 345 3.43 -0.97 -2.32
CA ILE A 345 3.93 0.08 -3.24
C ILE A 345 4.82 1.10 -2.52
N ASN A 346 4.56 1.36 -1.24
CA ASN A 346 5.33 2.34 -0.47
C ASN A 346 6.78 1.86 -0.23
N LEU A 347 7.03 0.54 -0.24
CA LEU A 347 8.39 -0.03 -0.19
C LEU A 347 9.24 0.33 -1.41
N LEU A 348 8.60 0.69 -2.52
CA LEU A 348 9.29 0.99 -3.78
C LEU A 348 9.62 2.47 -3.91
N THR A 349 9.64 3.18 -2.78
CA THR A 349 10.07 4.57 -2.67
C THR A 349 11.15 4.66 -1.60
N ASN A 350 12.05 5.63 -1.72
CA ASN A 350 13.12 5.84 -0.74
C ASN A 350 12.58 6.34 0.62
N ASN A 351 11.32 6.77 0.66
CA ASN A 351 10.61 7.23 1.85
C ASN A 351 9.96 6.11 2.68
N SER A 352 10.18 4.83 2.33
CA SER A 352 9.64 3.73 3.12
C SER A 352 10.29 3.68 4.50
N TYR A 353 9.48 3.85 5.56
CA TYR A 353 9.86 3.67 6.97
C TYR A 353 10.44 2.28 7.26
N VAL A 354 10.02 1.31 6.45
CA VAL A 354 10.52 -0.05 6.46
C VAL A 354 11.24 -0.19 5.13
N LYS A 355 12.55 0.06 5.09
CA LYS A 355 13.35 -0.17 3.86
C LYS A 355 13.38 -1.66 3.47
N THR A 356 12.84 -2.52 4.33
CA THR A 356 12.98 -3.96 4.32
C THR A 356 11.64 -4.66 4.06
N CYS A 357 11.69 -5.89 3.55
CA CYS A 357 10.50 -6.67 3.21
C CYS A 357 9.78 -7.28 4.44
N ASP A 358 9.86 -6.64 5.61
CA ASP A 358 9.54 -7.26 6.91
C ASP A 358 8.09 -7.78 6.99
N PHE A 359 7.13 -7.13 6.33
CA PHE A 359 5.73 -7.56 6.33
C PHE A 359 5.41 -8.71 5.35
N LEU A 360 6.38 -9.07 4.49
CA LEU A 360 6.31 -10.25 3.62
C LEU A 360 6.89 -11.49 4.30
N ILE A 361 7.54 -11.32 5.45
CA ILE A 361 8.17 -12.42 6.17
C ILE A 361 7.08 -13.30 6.77
N ASP A 362 6.85 -14.43 6.12
CA ASP A 362 6.14 -15.53 6.77
C ASP A 362 7.06 -16.08 7.86
N THR A 363 6.69 -15.82 9.10
CA THR A 363 7.42 -16.29 10.28
C THR A 363 6.90 -17.62 10.80
N ASP A 364 5.97 -18.28 10.08
CA ASP A 364 5.52 -19.61 10.44
C ASP A 364 6.73 -20.58 10.50
N ILE A 365 6.63 -21.56 11.39
CA ILE A 365 7.68 -22.53 11.73
C ILE A 365 8.17 -23.28 10.48
N ASN A 366 7.35 -23.37 9.43
CA ASN A 366 7.67 -24.06 8.19
C ASN A 366 8.16 -23.15 7.05
N ALA A 367 8.13 -21.83 7.20
CA ALA A 367 8.60 -20.94 6.15
C ALA A 367 10.12 -21.10 5.93
N ASP A 368 10.53 -21.17 4.67
CA ASP A 368 11.94 -21.19 4.25
C ASP A 368 12.30 -19.89 3.51
N LEU A 369 13.61 -19.64 3.34
CA LEU A 369 14.09 -18.43 2.68
C LEU A 369 13.57 -18.31 1.25
N GLN A 370 13.56 -19.42 0.50
CA GLN A 370 13.12 -19.43 -0.90
C GLN A 370 11.65 -19.06 -1.05
N THR A 371 10.79 -19.52 -0.14
CA THR A 371 9.36 -19.19 -0.11
C THR A 371 9.15 -17.69 0.07
N ASN A 372 9.88 -17.08 1.00
CA ASN A 372 9.83 -15.63 1.22
C ASN A 372 10.33 -14.84 0.00
N LEU A 373 11.44 -15.26 -0.62
CA LEU A 373 11.96 -14.65 -1.85
C LEU A 373 10.98 -14.78 -3.02
N ASN A 374 10.30 -15.93 -3.14
CA ASN A 374 9.29 -16.15 -4.17
C ASN A 374 8.07 -15.26 -3.97
N ILE A 375 7.65 -15.01 -2.72
CA ILE A 375 6.56 -14.06 -2.40
C ILE A 375 6.97 -12.65 -2.82
N LEU A 376 8.16 -12.18 -2.44
CA LEU A 376 8.68 -10.88 -2.86
C LEU A 376 8.71 -10.76 -4.38
N LYS A 377 9.29 -11.75 -5.07
CA LYS A 377 9.39 -11.77 -6.53
C LYS A 377 8.01 -11.70 -7.17
N TYR A 378 7.04 -12.47 -6.67
CA TYR A 378 5.67 -12.48 -7.16
C TYR A 378 5.01 -11.11 -7.07
N GLU A 379 5.15 -10.40 -5.94
CA GLU A 379 4.60 -9.06 -5.76
C GLU A 379 5.27 -8.03 -6.69
N LEU A 380 6.61 -8.11 -6.85
CA LEU A 380 7.36 -7.26 -7.78
C LEU A 380 6.95 -7.50 -9.24
N VAL A 381 6.86 -8.77 -9.67
CA VAL A 381 6.43 -9.13 -11.04
C VAL A 381 5.07 -8.52 -11.34
N LYS A 382 4.08 -8.76 -10.46
CA LYS A 382 2.73 -8.24 -10.64
C LYS A 382 2.68 -6.73 -10.75
N LEU A 383 3.43 -6.03 -9.91
CA LEU A 383 3.41 -4.57 -9.93
C LEU A 383 4.10 -4.02 -11.18
N PHE A 384 5.28 -4.54 -11.54
CA PHE A 384 6.03 -4.05 -12.69
C PHE A 384 5.34 -4.39 -14.01
N GLU A 385 4.81 -5.61 -14.19
CA GLU A 385 4.01 -5.96 -15.36
C GLU A 385 2.80 -5.05 -15.51
N LYS A 386 2.10 -4.77 -14.41
CA LYS A 386 0.97 -3.83 -14.40
C LYS A 386 1.39 -2.42 -14.80
N TYR A 387 2.46 -1.92 -14.20
CA TYR A 387 2.96 -0.58 -14.50
C TYR A 387 3.36 -0.45 -15.98
N ILE A 388 4.11 -1.42 -16.50
CA ILE A 388 4.57 -1.45 -17.88
C ILE A 388 3.40 -1.67 -18.85
N LEU A 389 2.38 -2.43 -18.48
CA LEU A 389 1.12 -2.56 -19.24
C LEU A 389 0.43 -1.21 -19.41
N TYR A 390 0.25 -0.44 -18.34
CA TYR A 390 -0.41 0.86 -18.37
C TYR A 390 0.42 1.92 -19.09
N LEU A 391 1.74 1.95 -18.85
CA LEU A 391 2.67 2.80 -19.57
C LEU A 391 2.63 2.51 -21.07
N THR A 392 2.67 1.23 -21.45
CA THR A 392 2.59 0.82 -22.87
C THR A 392 1.27 1.28 -23.46
N THR A 393 0.14 0.99 -22.81
CA THR A 393 -1.21 1.36 -23.29
C THR A 393 -1.35 2.85 -23.58
N THR A 394 -0.89 3.71 -22.66
CA THR A 394 -0.96 5.17 -22.83
C THR A 394 0.02 5.68 -23.89
N SER A 395 1.13 4.97 -24.11
CA SER A 395 2.18 5.31 -25.08
C SER A 395 1.96 4.69 -26.47
N LEU A 396 0.88 3.96 -26.74
CA LEU A 396 0.56 3.47 -28.09
C LEU A 396 0.19 4.63 -29.04
N SER A 397 -0.29 5.75 -28.48
CA SER A 397 -0.49 6.98 -29.24
C SER A 397 0.84 7.66 -29.55
N SER A 398 1.15 7.80 -30.84
CA SER A 398 2.39 8.44 -31.31
C SER A 398 2.56 9.90 -30.87
N VAL A 399 1.47 10.64 -30.60
CA VAL A 399 1.56 12.02 -30.10
C VAL A 399 1.94 12.07 -28.62
N ILE A 400 1.56 11.05 -27.85
CA ILE A 400 1.89 10.92 -26.43
C ILE A 400 3.29 10.34 -26.27
N ALA A 401 3.62 9.26 -26.99
CA ALA A 401 4.91 8.60 -26.90
C ALA A 401 6.11 9.52 -27.22
N ARG A 402 5.91 10.48 -28.13
CA ARG A 402 6.93 11.46 -28.56
C ARG A 402 6.92 12.74 -27.74
N GLU A 403 5.90 12.94 -26.91
CA GLU A 403 5.78 14.14 -26.10
C GLU A 403 6.89 14.24 -25.05
N TRP A 404 7.32 15.47 -24.82
CA TRP A 404 8.04 15.89 -23.63
C TRP A 404 7.11 16.78 -22.81
N TYR A 405 6.58 16.23 -21.72
CA TYR A 405 5.73 16.99 -20.80
C TYR A 405 6.56 18.04 -20.06
N ILE A 406 6.02 19.26 -20.00
CA ILE A 406 6.54 20.34 -19.16
C ILE A 406 5.36 20.98 -18.44
N ASN A 407 5.48 21.25 -17.15
CA ASN A 407 4.44 21.88 -16.33
C ASN A 407 4.24 23.39 -16.66
N ASN A 408 3.95 23.71 -17.91
CA ASN A 408 3.63 25.05 -18.42
C ASN A 408 2.61 25.00 -19.57
N ASP A 409 1.91 23.87 -19.72
CA ASP A 409 0.93 23.58 -20.76
C ASP A 409 1.45 23.69 -22.21
N THR A 410 2.78 23.76 -22.42
CA THR A 410 3.36 23.79 -23.76
C THR A 410 3.62 22.37 -24.27
N TYR A 411 3.01 22.03 -25.41
CA TYR A 411 3.29 20.76 -26.09
C TYR A 411 4.65 20.83 -26.77
N LYS A 412 5.56 19.91 -26.39
CA LYS A 412 6.87 19.76 -27.01
C LYS A 412 7.11 18.31 -27.40
N ILE A 413 7.89 18.12 -28.46
CA ILE A 413 8.33 16.81 -28.93
C ILE A 413 9.82 16.70 -28.66
N GLY A 414 10.25 15.57 -28.10
CA GLY A 414 11.65 15.34 -27.81
C GLY A 414 11.95 13.89 -27.45
N ASP A 415 13.17 13.50 -27.81
CA ASP A 415 13.73 12.16 -27.58
C ASP A 415 14.87 12.18 -26.55
N ASN A 416 15.19 13.35 -25.99
CA ASN A 416 16.30 13.56 -25.06
C ASN A 416 15.84 13.53 -23.60
N TYR A 417 16.68 13.00 -22.73
CA TYR A 417 16.56 13.20 -21.28
C TYR A 417 17.15 14.55 -20.94
N ASP A 418 16.32 15.47 -20.47
CA ASP A 418 16.80 16.62 -19.71
C ASP A 418 16.11 16.58 -18.35
N TYR A 419 16.78 15.88 -17.43
CA TYR A 419 16.30 15.65 -16.08
C TYR A 419 16.58 16.85 -15.17
N GLU A 420 17.78 17.43 -15.30
CA GLU A 420 18.24 18.50 -14.42
C GLU A 420 17.42 19.79 -14.61
N SER A 421 17.19 20.24 -15.86
CA SER A 421 16.47 21.50 -16.07
C SER A 421 15.00 21.46 -15.61
N TYR A 422 14.36 20.29 -15.70
CA TYR A 422 12.97 20.07 -15.34
C TYR A 422 12.76 19.80 -13.85
N TYR A 423 13.70 19.08 -13.20
CA TYR A 423 13.59 18.75 -11.78
C TYR A 423 13.73 20.00 -10.90
N TYR A 424 14.61 20.95 -11.24
CA TYR A 424 14.88 22.11 -10.38
C TYR A 424 13.82 23.22 -10.43
N THR A 425 12.95 23.28 -11.45
CA THR A 425 12.01 24.39 -11.62
C THR A 425 10.75 24.29 -10.74
N ASN A 426 10.36 23.09 -10.31
CA ASN A 426 9.10 22.85 -9.58
C ASN A 426 9.26 22.49 -8.09
N GLN A 427 10.48 22.39 -7.55
CA GLN A 427 10.74 21.91 -6.17
C GLN A 427 10.25 22.81 -5.03
N ASN A 428 9.89 24.07 -5.31
CA ASN A 428 9.69 25.06 -4.25
C ASN A 428 8.25 25.17 -3.74
N GLN A 429 7.33 24.26 -4.12
CA GLN A 429 5.93 24.37 -3.73
C GLN A 429 5.30 23.01 -3.39
N LEU A 430 5.36 22.61 -2.11
CA LEU A 430 4.38 21.65 -1.62
C LEU A 430 3.02 22.37 -1.50
N THR A 431 2.00 21.79 -2.10
CA THR A 431 0.62 22.22 -1.83
C THR A 431 0.24 21.80 -0.40
N PRO A 432 -0.66 22.53 0.28
CA PRO A 432 -1.15 22.11 1.60
C PRO A 432 -1.74 20.68 1.62
N LEU A 433 -2.28 20.23 0.49
CA LEU A 433 -2.80 18.87 0.29
C LEU A 433 -1.69 17.81 0.17
N SER A 434 -0.54 18.16 -0.41
CA SER A 434 0.62 17.26 -0.43
C SER A 434 1.29 17.19 0.93
N VAL A 435 1.33 18.30 1.69
CA VAL A 435 1.76 18.30 3.10
C VAL A 435 0.85 17.42 3.96
N SER A 436 -0.48 17.54 3.81
CA SER A 436 -1.44 16.74 4.59
C SER A 436 -1.31 15.25 4.31
N THR A 437 -1.26 14.89 3.03
CA THR A 437 -1.02 13.53 2.54
C THR A 437 0.26 12.99 3.16
N LYS A 438 1.35 13.75 3.07
CA LYS A 438 2.65 13.32 3.57
C LYS A 438 2.64 13.07 5.07
N LEU A 439 2.10 13.99 5.88
CA LEU A 439 2.03 13.80 7.34
C LEU A 439 1.18 12.58 7.74
N PHE A 440 0.10 12.30 7.01
CA PHE A 440 -0.77 11.14 7.24
C PHE A 440 -0.16 9.82 6.80
N LEU A 441 0.48 9.77 5.62
CA LEU A 441 1.16 8.58 5.10
C LEU A 441 2.34 8.16 5.94
N LYS A 442 2.99 9.15 6.53
CA LYS A 442 4.16 8.98 7.40
C LYS A 442 3.80 8.47 8.80
N ASN A 443 2.56 8.02 9.03
CA ASN A 443 2.03 7.48 10.29
C ASN A 443 2.32 8.36 11.53
N GLN A 444 2.48 9.67 11.34
CA GLN A 444 2.85 10.57 12.44
C GLN A 444 1.69 10.85 13.39
N ILE A 445 0.48 10.49 12.97
CA ILE A 445 -0.72 10.65 13.75
C ILE A 445 -1.37 9.26 13.84
N ALA A 446 -0.94 8.50 14.85
CA ALA A 446 -1.60 7.25 15.20
C ALA A 446 -2.85 7.57 16.02
N PHE A 447 -3.99 7.01 15.63
CA PHE A 447 -5.22 7.04 16.40
C PHE A 447 -5.50 5.64 16.96
N VAL A 448 -5.78 5.55 18.26
CA VAL A 448 -6.57 4.43 18.76
C VAL A 448 -8.00 4.72 18.28
N ASN A 449 -8.38 4.08 17.17
CA ASN A 449 -9.73 4.15 16.68
C ASN A 449 -10.40 2.81 16.94
N ASP A 450 -11.50 2.80 17.68
CA ASP A 450 -12.36 1.62 17.87
C ASP A 450 -13.24 1.34 16.62
N CYS A 451 -12.95 2.02 15.51
CA CYS A 451 -13.78 2.04 14.31
C CYS A 451 -13.07 1.42 13.11
N GLU A 452 -13.85 0.74 12.27
CA GLU A 452 -13.43 0.19 10.97
C GLU A 452 -13.19 1.29 9.92
N VAL A 453 -13.67 2.51 10.14
CA VAL A 453 -13.52 3.65 9.22
C VAL A 453 -12.15 4.29 9.43
N ILE A 454 -11.37 4.37 8.35
CA ILE A 454 -10.02 4.92 8.38
C ILE A 454 -10.10 6.45 8.58
N PRO A 455 -9.44 7.02 9.61
CA PRO A 455 -9.46 8.46 9.83
C PRO A 455 -8.76 9.21 8.70
N PHE A 456 -9.15 10.48 8.51
CA PHE A 456 -8.56 11.32 7.48
C PHE A 456 -8.51 12.80 7.83
N ALA A 457 -7.50 13.52 7.32
CA ALA A 457 -7.37 14.96 7.48
C ALA A 457 -8.11 15.75 6.40
N GLU A 458 -8.83 16.77 6.85
CA GLU A 458 -9.36 17.84 6.03
C GLU A 458 -8.59 19.13 6.33
N LEU A 459 -8.06 19.80 5.29
CA LEU A 459 -7.42 21.10 5.44
C LEU A 459 -8.49 22.15 5.77
N VAL A 460 -8.31 22.84 6.90
CA VAL A 460 -9.16 23.94 7.35
C VAL A 460 -8.63 25.27 6.86
N ASN A 461 -7.31 25.48 6.96
CA ASN A 461 -6.67 26.75 6.64
C ASN A 461 -5.18 26.55 6.31
N ASN A 462 -4.62 27.40 5.47
CA ASN A 462 -3.18 27.47 5.23
C ASN A 462 -2.73 28.91 5.05
N GLN A 463 -1.73 29.31 5.82
CA GLN A 463 -1.18 30.67 5.81
C GLN A 463 0.33 30.66 6.02
N THR A 464 1.01 31.72 5.61
CA THR A 464 2.40 31.95 5.96
C THR A 464 2.45 33.03 7.03
N ARG A 465 3.02 32.72 8.20
CA ARG A 465 3.20 33.66 9.32
C ARG A 465 4.63 33.55 9.85
N PHE A 466 5.22 34.68 10.23
CA PHE A 466 6.61 34.72 10.72
C PHE A 466 7.66 34.12 9.75
N GLY A 467 7.37 34.10 8.45
CA GLY A 467 8.22 33.48 7.43
C GLY A 467 8.18 31.95 7.41
N ILE A 468 7.21 31.33 8.09
CA ILE A 468 6.98 29.89 8.15
C ILE A 468 5.57 29.56 7.64
N ASN A 469 5.43 28.42 6.98
CA ASN A 469 4.12 27.94 6.54
C ASN A 469 3.39 27.25 7.68
N LYS A 470 2.12 27.58 7.86
CA LYS A 470 1.21 27.03 8.86
C LYS A 470 -0.01 26.45 8.16
N ALA A 471 -0.20 25.14 8.28
CA ALA A 471 -1.40 24.43 7.84
C ALA A 471 -2.21 23.95 9.04
N GLN A 472 -3.52 24.19 9.03
CA GLN A 472 -4.47 23.74 10.03
C GLN A 472 -5.37 22.67 9.40
N PHE A 473 -5.62 21.61 10.14
CA PHE A 473 -6.35 20.45 9.68
C PHE A 473 -7.32 19.96 10.75
N ASN A 474 -8.46 19.42 10.32
CA ASN A 474 -9.37 18.64 11.16
C ASN A 474 -9.31 17.20 10.71
N ILE A 475 -9.02 16.31 11.65
CA ILE A 475 -9.02 14.88 11.40
C ILE A 475 -10.41 14.36 11.70
N LYS A 476 -11.06 13.80 10.69
CA LYS A 476 -12.38 13.20 10.76
C LYS A 476 -12.28 11.71 11.03
N SER A 477 -13.08 11.25 11.97
CA SER A 477 -13.24 9.86 12.35
C SER A 477 -14.64 9.62 12.92
N TYR A 478 -14.98 8.38 13.25
CA TYR A 478 -16.32 7.99 13.69
C TYR A 478 -16.25 7.05 14.90
N HIS A 479 -17.11 7.26 15.88
CA HIS A 479 -17.43 6.25 16.90
C HIS A 479 -18.55 5.34 16.40
N VAL A 480 -18.40 4.03 16.62
CA VAL A 480 -19.39 3.02 16.19
C VAL A 480 -20.17 2.52 17.39
N TYR A 481 -21.49 2.60 17.30
CA TYR A 481 -22.40 2.06 18.31
C TYR A 481 -23.28 0.96 17.71
N ASN A 482 -23.27 -0.22 18.32
CA ASN A 482 -24.24 -1.26 17.97
C ASN A 482 -25.60 -0.86 18.55
N ARG A 483 -26.58 -0.64 17.68
CA ARG A 483 -27.94 -0.21 18.02
C ARG A 483 -28.97 -1.22 17.51
N VAL A 484 -30.19 -1.09 18.02
CA VAL A 484 -31.35 -1.85 17.57
C VAL A 484 -32.47 -0.86 17.28
N ASP A 485 -32.94 -0.86 16.04
CA ASP A 485 -34.13 -0.13 15.64
C ASP A 485 -35.36 -1.04 15.78
N ASN A 486 -36.41 -0.54 16.43
CA ASN A 486 -37.63 -1.28 16.67
C ASN A 486 -38.66 -0.90 15.60
N VAL A 487 -38.59 -1.57 14.44
CA VAL A 487 -39.36 -1.18 13.26
C VAL A 487 -40.78 -1.77 13.32
N PRO A 488 -41.83 -0.92 13.25
CA PRO A 488 -43.20 -1.40 13.21
C PRO A 488 -43.58 -1.91 11.81
N VAL A 489 -44.01 -3.16 11.73
CA VAL A 489 -44.50 -3.82 10.52
C VAL A 489 -45.96 -4.22 10.73
N TYR A 490 -46.85 -3.79 9.84
CA TYR A 490 -48.26 -4.16 9.90
C TYR A 490 -48.53 -5.45 9.10
N ALA A 491 -48.97 -6.50 9.78
CA ALA A 491 -49.33 -7.78 9.17
C ALA A 491 -50.56 -8.38 9.86
N HIS A 492 -51.45 -9.01 9.09
CA HIS A 492 -52.66 -9.68 9.61
C HIS A 492 -53.50 -8.85 10.60
N GLY A 493 -53.65 -7.55 10.33
CA GLY A 493 -54.48 -6.66 11.13
C GLY A 493 -53.82 -6.10 12.40
N ARG A 494 -52.55 -6.43 12.67
CA ARG A 494 -51.81 -6.03 13.87
C ARG A 494 -50.44 -5.43 13.53
N THR A 495 -49.97 -4.52 14.37
CA THR A 495 -48.60 -4.01 14.29
C THR A 495 -47.68 -4.94 15.08
N HIS A 496 -46.61 -5.39 14.44
CA HIS A 496 -45.54 -6.18 15.02
C HIS A 496 -44.26 -5.34 15.07
N ILE A 497 -43.49 -5.45 16.14
CA ILE A 497 -42.19 -4.78 16.25
C ILE A 497 -41.10 -5.77 15.89
N VAL A 498 -40.36 -5.47 14.83
CA VAL A 498 -39.22 -6.27 14.37
C VAL A 498 -37.93 -5.54 14.78
N PRO A 499 -37.12 -6.12 15.69
CA PRO A 499 -35.84 -5.52 16.05
C PRO A 499 -34.83 -5.71 14.91
N VAL A 500 -34.31 -4.61 14.38
CA VAL A 500 -33.30 -4.58 13.33
C VAL A 500 -31.98 -4.08 13.93
N GLN A 501 -30.96 -4.94 13.95
CA GLN A 501 -29.62 -4.53 14.40
C GLN A 501 -28.95 -3.67 13.34
N TYR A 502 -28.29 -2.59 13.77
CA TYR A 502 -27.49 -1.73 12.90
C TYR A 502 -26.30 -1.13 13.67
N LYS A 503 -25.33 -0.59 12.94
CA LYS A 503 -24.18 0.12 13.49
C LYS A 503 -24.41 1.61 13.25
N GLU A 504 -24.61 2.40 14.30
CA GLU A 504 -24.69 3.87 14.22
C GLU A 504 -23.28 4.46 14.20
N TYR A 505 -23.03 5.43 13.31
CA TYR A 505 -21.73 6.09 13.17
C TYR A 505 -21.83 7.57 13.58
N ILE A 506 -21.14 7.95 14.66
CA ILE A 506 -21.11 9.33 15.15
C ILE A 506 -19.76 9.97 14.82
N GLU A 507 -19.77 11.00 13.98
CA GLU A 507 -18.57 11.73 13.59
C GLU A 507 -17.94 12.46 14.79
N TYR A 508 -16.62 12.46 14.85
CA TYR A 508 -15.85 13.35 15.71
C TYR A 508 -14.68 13.95 14.93
N GLU A 509 -14.30 15.17 15.29
CA GLU A 509 -13.22 15.91 14.67
C GLU A 509 -12.09 16.17 15.68
N TYR A 510 -10.85 16.01 15.21
CA TYR A 510 -9.65 16.25 15.99
C TYR A 510 -8.76 17.30 15.29
N PRO A 511 -8.66 18.53 15.81
CA PRO A 511 -7.88 19.58 15.17
C PRO A 511 -6.37 19.38 15.36
N PHE A 512 -5.59 19.69 14.34
CA PHE A 512 -4.12 19.76 14.43
C PHE A 512 -3.53 20.87 13.56
N ILE A 513 -2.36 21.36 13.98
CA ILE A 513 -1.56 22.39 13.32
C ILE A 513 -0.26 21.75 12.84
N CYS A 514 0.18 22.09 11.64
CA CYS A 514 1.53 21.82 11.15
C CYS A 514 2.24 23.13 10.80
N LEU A 515 3.40 23.36 11.41
CA LEU A 515 4.35 24.40 11.03
C LEU A 515 5.47 23.76 10.22
N TYR A 516 5.84 24.32 9.07
CA TYR A 516 6.85 23.69 8.22
C TYR A 516 7.72 24.65 7.41
N VAL A 517 8.95 24.20 7.17
CA VAL A 517 9.94 24.82 6.29
C VAL A 517 10.34 23.81 5.24
N LEU A 518 10.27 24.21 3.97
CA LEU A 518 10.69 23.37 2.86
C LEU A 518 12.19 23.54 2.60
N LYS A 519 12.88 22.41 2.39
CA LYS A 519 14.26 22.36 1.91
C LYS A 519 14.28 22.33 0.40
N TYR A 520 15.36 22.87 -0.17
CA TYR A 520 15.70 22.61 -1.56
C TYR A 520 16.14 21.15 -1.72
N LYS A 521 15.49 20.37 -2.59
CA LYS A 521 15.83 18.96 -2.78
C LYS A 521 17.09 18.83 -3.63
N GLN A 522 18.20 18.42 -3.03
CA GLN A 522 19.35 17.96 -3.79
C GLN A 522 19.11 16.53 -4.27
N LEU A 523 19.33 16.28 -5.56
CA LEU A 523 19.07 15.00 -6.24
C LEU A 523 19.86 13.81 -5.70
N THR A 524 20.96 14.08 -5.00
CA THR A 524 22.02 13.10 -4.73
C THR A 524 22.23 12.80 -3.25
N GLU A 525 21.65 13.58 -2.34
CA GLU A 525 21.88 13.37 -0.90
C GLU A 525 20.72 12.59 -0.28
N GLU A 526 21.02 11.35 0.15
CA GLU A 526 20.18 10.64 1.10
C GLU A 526 20.19 11.40 2.43
N ILE A 527 19.19 12.25 2.67
CA ILE A 527 18.95 12.72 4.04
C ILE A 527 18.18 11.59 4.73
N GLY A 528 18.91 10.81 5.53
CA GLY A 528 18.31 9.84 6.45
C GLY A 528 17.17 10.50 7.23
N LEU A 529 16.01 9.84 7.24
CA LEU A 529 14.84 10.26 8.00
C LEU A 529 15.24 10.42 9.48
N LYS A 530 15.25 11.66 9.99
CA LYS A 530 15.49 11.93 11.42
C LYS A 530 14.16 12.34 12.04
N TYR A 531 13.56 11.43 12.81
CA TYR A 531 12.31 11.66 13.53
C TYR A 531 12.59 12.02 14.98
N PHE A 532 11.85 13.00 15.49
CA PHE A 532 11.69 13.25 16.91
C PHE A 532 10.21 13.14 17.24
N THR A 533 9.78 11.94 17.60
CA THR A 533 8.43 11.71 18.11
C THR A 533 8.49 11.67 19.63
N ARG A 534 7.76 12.55 20.29
CA ARG A 534 7.27 12.24 21.64
C ARG A 534 5.90 11.60 21.46
N PRO A 535 5.66 10.45 22.11
CA PRO A 535 4.52 9.62 21.77
C PRO A 535 3.23 10.40 21.94
N PHE A 536 2.40 10.38 20.89
CA PHE A 536 0.97 10.34 21.10
C PHE A 536 0.69 9.14 22.00
N ASN A 537 -0.09 9.30 23.07
CA ASN A 537 -0.64 8.17 23.80
C ASN A 537 -1.61 7.42 22.86
N ASN A 538 -1.10 6.59 21.94
CA ASN A 538 -1.87 5.72 21.05
C ASN A 538 -1.03 4.49 20.63
N ILE A 539 -1.55 3.30 20.96
CA ILE A 539 -0.85 1.99 21.10
C ILE A 539 -0.69 1.24 19.75
N LEU A 540 -0.20 1.88 18.68
CA LEU A 540 0.05 1.16 17.40
C LEU A 540 1.40 1.43 16.73
N LEU A 541 2.31 2.12 17.42
CA LEU A 541 3.74 2.05 17.09
C LEU A 541 4.40 0.77 17.64
N THR A 542 3.66 -0.26 18.06
CA THR A 542 4.18 -1.47 18.75
C THR A 542 5.04 -2.42 17.90
N ASN A 543 5.39 -2.07 16.65
CA ASN A 543 6.52 -2.67 15.92
C ASN A 543 7.80 -1.82 15.98
N PHE A 544 7.73 -0.65 16.61
CA PHE A 544 8.85 0.19 17.00
C PHE A 544 8.88 0.20 18.54
N GLU A 545 10.08 0.15 19.10
CA GLU A 545 10.24 0.11 20.55
C GLU A 545 9.53 1.30 21.21
N ASP A 546 8.80 1.02 22.28
CA ASP A 546 8.12 2.03 23.10
C ASP A 546 9.18 2.95 23.73
N HIS A 547 9.44 4.10 23.10
CA HIS A 547 10.42 5.09 23.56
C HIS A 547 9.84 6.10 24.58
N SER A 548 8.67 5.82 25.16
CA SER A 548 8.02 6.73 26.13
C SER A 548 8.86 7.03 27.37
N ALA A 549 9.85 6.18 27.66
CA ALA A 549 10.80 6.35 28.76
C ALA A 549 12.18 6.86 28.33
N CYS A 550 12.45 7.04 27.04
CA CYS A 550 13.78 7.38 26.55
C CYS A 550 14.07 8.89 26.69
N SER A 551 15.19 9.21 27.32
CA SER A 551 15.77 10.55 27.33
C SER A 551 16.13 10.98 25.89
N ILE A 552 16.23 12.29 25.66
CA ILE A 552 16.69 12.85 24.37
C ILE A 552 18.01 12.18 23.94
N ASP A 553 18.91 11.94 24.90
CA ASP A 553 20.22 11.32 24.65
C ASP A 553 20.10 9.84 24.20
N GLU A 554 19.12 9.08 24.70
CA GLU A 554 18.87 7.68 24.27
C GLU A 554 18.24 7.58 22.88
N ILE A 555 17.36 8.51 22.49
CA ILE A 555 16.75 8.55 21.15
C ILE A 555 17.80 8.85 20.07
N LEU A 556 18.84 9.60 20.42
CA LEU A 556 19.91 9.98 19.50
C LEU A 556 20.91 8.86 19.26
N ASP A 557 21.13 7.97 20.23
CA ASP A 557 22.03 6.81 20.10
C ASP A 557 21.48 5.71 19.18
N PHE A 558 20.15 5.63 18.98
CA PHE A 558 19.51 4.64 18.09
C PHE A 558 19.67 4.94 16.59
N ASN A 559 19.99 6.18 16.21
CA ASN A 559 20.23 6.57 14.81
C ASN A 559 21.69 6.35 14.36
N ASP A 560 22.57 5.93 15.26
CA ASP A 560 24.00 5.83 15.01
C ASP A 560 24.42 4.42 14.62
N ASN A 561 24.25 4.08 13.35
CA ASN A 561 25.20 3.18 12.68
C ASN A 561 25.94 3.84 11.50
N GLU A 562 25.61 5.08 11.09
CA GLU A 562 26.24 5.68 9.89
C GLU A 562 26.74 7.14 9.96
N SER A 563 26.67 7.89 11.08
CA SER A 563 27.22 9.26 11.05
C SER A 563 27.88 9.78 12.32
N LYS A 564 29.16 9.43 12.52
CA LYS A 564 30.09 10.19 13.37
C LYS A 564 30.51 11.53 12.72
N ASN A 565 29.56 12.42 12.44
CA ASN A 565 29.85 13.77 11.93
C ASN A 565 29.46 14.85 12.95
N ASN A 566 30.27 15.91 13.05
CA ASN A 566 30.07 17.06 13.95
C ASN A 566 28.68 17.74 13.81
N SER A 567 27.99 17.55 12.68
CA SER A 567 26.64 18.06 12.42
C SER A 567 25.58 17.56 13.40
N ASP A 568 25.81 16.43 14.08
CA ASP A 568 24.83 15.90 15.03
C ASP A 568 24.85 16.65 16.36
N ASN A 569 25.97 17.24 16.80
CA ASN A 569 26.00 18.00 18.06
C ASN A 569 25.16 19.28 18.02
N ASP A 570 25.16 20.03 16.91
CA ASP A 570 24.33 21.22 16.76
C ASP A 570 22.85 20.88 16.70
N PHE A 571 22.50 19.76 16.06
CA PHE A 571 21.12 19.27 16.03
C PHE A 571 20.63 18.85 17.42
N LYS A 572 21.48 18.25 18.26
CA LYS A 572 21.18 17.96 19.67
C LYS A 572 20.86 19.23 20.46
N ILE A 573 21.60 20.32 20.22
CA ILE A 573 21.34 21.62 20.83
C ILE A 573 19.98 22.15 20.39
N TYR A 574 19.67 22.12 19.10
CA TYR A 574 18.36 22.55 18.59
C TYR A 574 17.20 21.75 19.19
N LEU A 575 17.33 20.43 19.34
CA LEU A 575 16.27 19.62 19.96
C LEU A 575 16.04 19.97 21.43
N LYS A 576 17.11 20.31 22.19
CA LYS A 576 16.99 20.78 23.58
C LYS A 576 16.32 22.16 23.66
N GLU A 577 16.65 23.05 22.73
CA GLU A 577 15.96 24.35 22.60
C GLU A 577 14.46 24.15 22.31
N LEU A 578 14.12 23.25 21.38
CA LEU A 578 12.73 22.93 21.04
C LEU A 578 11.95 22.39 22.23
N ASP A 579 12.53 21.47 23.01
CA ASP A 579 11.91 20.94 24.23
C ASP A 579 11.63 22.05 25.25
N THR A 580 12.56 23.01 25.37
CA THR A 580 12.40 24.15 26.28
C THR A 580 11.24 25.03 25.84
N ILE A 581 11.13 25.36 24.54
CA ILE A 581 10.01 26.12 23.97
C ILE A 581 8.67 25.41 24.24
N VAL A 582 8.60 24.10 23.93
CA VAL A 582 7.38 23.29 24.14
C VAL A 582 6.99 23.24 25.62
N THR A 583 7.96 23.09 26.52
CA THR A 583 7.72 23.05 27.97
C THR A 583 7.25 24.41 28.49
N ASN A 584 7.86 25.51 28.07
CA ASN A 584 7.49 26.86 28.49
C ASN A 584 6.10 27.26 27.99
N ALA A 585 5.74 26.83 26.78
CA ALA A 585 4.41 27.03 26.18
C ALA A 585 3.30 26.18 26.83
N ASN A 586 3.61 25.38 27.86
CA ASN A 586 2.69 24.43 28.49
C ASN A 586 1.98 23.50 27.48
N LEU A 587 2.65 23.19 26.37
CA LEU A 587 2.15 22.21 25.41
C LEU A 587 2.31 20.83 26.01
N ASN A 588 1.25 20.02 25.96
CA ASN A 588 1.35 18.62 26.35
C ASN A 588 2.39 17.95 25.43
N LYS A 589 3.43 17.36 26.02
CA LYS A 589 4.52 16.72 25.28
C LYS A 589 4.02 15.57 24.40
N ASN A 590 2.85 15.01 24.70
CA ASN A 590 2.20 13.96 23.93
C ASN A 590 1.37 14.49 22.74
N GLU A 591 1.23 15.81 22.59
CA GLU A 591 0.50 16.47 21.50
C GLU A 591 1.45 17.09 20.47
N PHE A 592 2.76 16.93 20.65
CA PHE A 592 3.80 17.61 19.89
C PHE A 592 4.72 16.60 19.18
N SER A 593 5.00 16.81 17.90
CA SER A 593 6.03 16.04 17.18
C SER A 593 6.87 16.90 16.24
N PHE A 594 8.10 16.47 15.96
CA PHE A 594 8.99 17.10 15.00
C PHE A 594 9.56 16.07 14.01
N LEU A 595 9.57 16.45 12.74
CA LEU A 595 10.06 15.64 11.64
C LEU A 595 11.07 16.44 10.81
N LYS A 596 12.17 15.77 10.47
CA LYS A 596 13.06 16.18 9.40
C LYS A 596 13.10 15.09 8.33
N ASP A 597 12.86 15.48 7.09
CA ASP A 597 13.04 14.61 5.93
C ASP A 597 13.59 15.38 4.71
N ASN A 598 13.58 14.74 3.54
CA ASN A 598 14.09 15.31 2.30
C ASN A 598 13.37 16.59 1.85
N ASP A 599 12.09 16.77 2.21
CA ASP A 599 11.34 17.96 1.79
C ASP A 599 11.50 19.11 2.77
N GLY A 600 11.91 18.86 4.01
CA GLY A 600 11.83 19.91 5.01
C GLY A 600 11.89 19.52 6.47
N TYR A 601 11.53 20.52 7.27
CA TYR A 601 11.35 20.45 8.71
C TYR A 601 9.88 20.69 9.01
N PHE A 602 9.28 19.85 9.85
CA PHE A 602 7.86 19.90 10.18
C PHE A 602 7.69 19.78 11.68
N ILE A 603 6.87 20.64 12.26
CA ILE A 603 6.37 20.53 13.63
C ILE A 603 4.87 20.27 13.54
N THR A 604 4.37 19.26 14.23
CA THR A 604 2.93 19.03 14.37
C THR A 604 2.50 19.20 15.80
N ILE A 605 1.34 19.84 15.98
CA ILE A 605 0.73 20.12 17.28
C ILE A 605 -0.73 19.72 17.19
N SER A 606 -1.15 18.87 18.09
CA SER A 606 -2.49 18.27 18.09
C SER A 606 -3.40 18.89 19.13
N ASN A 607 -4.71 18.58 19.06
CA ASN A 607 -5.75 19.11 19.96
C ASN A 607 -5.87 20.64 19.98
N LYS A 608 -5.31 21.32 18.98
CA LYS A 608 -5.31 22.78 18.90
C LYS A 608 -5.68 23.24 17.52
N ILE A 609 -6.53 24.27 17.48
CA ILE A 609 -6.87 25.00 16.26
C ILE A 609 -5.95 26.22 16.12
N GLU A 610 -5.60 26.88 17.22
CA GLU A 610 -4.67 28.01 17.25
C GLU A 610 -3.59 27.86 18.33
N LEU A 611 -2.46 28.51 18.07
CA LEU A 611 -1.38 28.74 19.03
C LEU A 611 -1.48 30.20 19.47
N ASP A 612 -1.13 30.48 20.72
CA ASP A 612 -0.84 31.86 21.11
C ASP A 612 0.32 32.41 20.28
N GLU A 613 0.30 33.72 20.07
CA GLU A 613 1.21 34.39 19.14
C GLU A 613 2.69 34.24 19.54
N GLU A 614 2.97 34.28 20.85
CA GLU A 614 4.31 34.13 21.40
C GLU A 614 4.87 32.73 21.10
N THR A 615 4.12 31.67 21.42
CA THR A 615 4.51 30.28 21.11
C THR A 615 4.68 30.06 19.61
N GLU A 616 3.76 30.58 18.77
CA GLU A 616 3.87 30.44 17.32
C GLU A 616 5.13 31.15 16.79
N GLN A 617 5.47 32.33 17.32
CA GLN A 617 6.67 33.06 16.95
C GLN A 617 7.95 32.36 17.40
N GLU A 618 8.00 31.81 18.61
CA GLU A 618 9.16 31.05 19.13
C GLU A 618 9.42 29.80 18.28
N LEU A 619 8.39 28.99 18.05
CA LEU A 619 8.48 27.78 17.22
C LEU A 619 8.88 28.11 15.78
N SER A 620 8.31 29.18 15.21
CA SER A 620 8.65 29.64 13.86
C SER A 620 10.10 30.15 13.77
N THR A 621 10.59 30.79 14.82
CA THR A 621 11.98 31.26 14.89
C THR A 621 12.94 30.10 15.02
N TRP A 622 12.60 29.11 15.85
CA TRP A 622 13.36 27.86 15.95
C TRP A 622 13.42 27.10 14.62
N LEU A 623 12.28 26.95 13.94
CA LEU A 623 12.21 26.27 12.63
C LEU A 623 13.08 26.95 11.57
N ARG A 624 13.12 28.29 11.54
CA ARG A 624 14.03 29.02 10.66
C ARG A 624 15.48 28.75 11.01
N LYS A 625 15.82 28.80 12.31
CA LYS A 625 17.18 28.60 12.80
C LYS A 625 17.74 27.23 12.45
N VAL A 626 16.95 26.16 12.56
CA VAL A 626 17.37 24.79 12.22
C VAL A 626 17.37 24.51 10.70
N SER A 627 16.72 25.39 9.92
CA SER A 627 16.62 25.25 8.46
C SER A 627 17.73 25.91 7.67
N LEU A 628 18.45 26.85 8.29
CA LEU A 628 19.67 27.48 7.79
C LEU A 628 20.87 26.58 8.07
#